data_AF-A0A536JX32-F1
#
_entry.id   AF-A0A536JX32-F1
#
_cell.length_a   1.000
_cell.length_b   1.000
_cell.length_c   1.000
_cell.angle_alpha   90.00
_cell.angle_beta   90.00
_cell.angle_gamma   90.00
#
_symmetry.space_group_name_H-M   'P 1'
#
loop_
_entity.id
_entity.type
_entity.pdbx_description
1 polymer ?
#
loop_
_entity_poly.entity_id
_entity_poly.type
_entity_poly.pdbx_seq_one_letter_code
_entity_poly.pdbx_strand_id
1 'polypeptide(L)'
;MIGTDQVATTSSVERGTVMNFVNRTDVAGQLQVLGLDPATAKDRVAAMTDQEVRMLAGQINSLPAGADSTGIILLILIIAVIWWVWKR
;
A
#
# COMPACT_ATOMS: atom_id res chain seq x y z
N MET A 1 25.96 -15.50 -4.41
CA MET A 1 25.33 -14.17 -4.36
C MET A 1 24.04 -14.23 -5.17
N ILE A 2 22.97 -14.79 -4.60
CA ILE A 2 21.64 -14.91 -5.23
C ILE A 2 20.55 -14.27 -4.32
N GLY A 3 20.96 -13.67 -3.19
CA GLY A 3 20.02 -13.10 -2.22
C GLY A 3 19.61 -11.66 -2.55
N THR A 4 20.55 -10.82 -3.00
CA THR A 4 20.32 -9.38 -3.10
C THR A 4 19.51 -9.00 -4.33
N ASP A 5 19.76 -9.68 -5.46
CA ASP A 5 19.03 -9.57 -6.72
C ASP A 5 17.59 -10.10 -6.62
N GLN A 6 17.38 -11.21 -5.92
CA GLN A 6 16.05 -11.78 -5.69
C GLN A 6 15.20 -10.92 -4.75
N VAL A 7 15.81 -10.36 -3.69
CA VAL A 7 15.11 -9.46 -2.75
C VAL A 7 14.71 -8.16 -3.44
N ALA A 8 15.60 -7.52 -4.21
CA ALA A 8 15.26 -6.31 -4.95
C ALA A 8 14.12 -6.50 -5.95
N THR A 9 14.12 -7.64 -6.67
CA THR A 9 13.05 -8.01 -7.60
C THR A 9 11.72 -8.20 -6.86
N THR A 10 11.75 -8.88 -5.72
CA THR A 10 10.57 -9.15 -4.89
C THR A 10 9.94 -7.85 -4.37
N SER A 11 10.76 -6.92 -3.86
CA SER A 11 10.30 -5.61 -3.39
C SER A 11 9.69 -4.74 -4.49
N SER A 12 10.22 -4.83 -5.72
CA SER A 12 9.60 -4.16 -6.88
C SER A 12 8.21 -4.72 -7.21
N VAL A 13 8.03 -6.05 -7.12
CA VAL A 13 6.74 -6.70 -7.35
C VAL A 13 5.73 -6.32 -6.26
N GLU A 14 6.14 -6.37 -5.00
CA GLU A 14 5.32 -6.00 -3.84
C GLU A 14 4.86 -4.54 -3.94
N ARG A 15 5.74 -3.64 -4.38
CA ARG A 15 5.40 -2.23 -4.63
C ARG A 15 4.37 -2.08 -5.74
N GLY A 16 4.50 -2.86 -6.81
CA GLY A 16 3.52 -2.93 -7.89
C GLY A 16 2.13 -3.35 -7.39
N THR A 17 2.06 -4.35 -6.51
CA THR A 17 0.80 -4.80 -5.90
C THR A 17 0.13 -3.68 -5.09
N VAL A 18 0.89 -3.01 -4.23
CA VAL A 18 0.38 -1.87 -3.44
C VAL A 18 -0.08 -0.73 -4.34
N MET A 19 0.73 -0.37 -5.33
CA MET A 19 0.41 0.72 -6.26
C MET A 19 -0.87 0.43 -7.05
N ASN A 20 -1.04 -0.81 -7.52
CA ASN A 20 -2.26 -1.25 -8.18
C ASN A 20 -3.47 -1.18 -7.26
N PHE A 21 -3.32 -1.56 -5.99
CA PHE A 21 -4.40 -1.46 -5.01
C PHE A 21 -4.85 -0.01 -4.79
N VAL A 22 -3.92 0.91 -4.54
CA VAL A 22 -4.23 2.34 -4.34
C VAL A 22 -4.78 3.00 -5.62
N ASN A 23 -4.45 2.48 -6.80
CA ASN A 23 -5.00 2.92 -8.07
C ASN A 23 -6.45 2.48 -8.32
N ARG A 24 -7.01 1.53 -7.54
CA ARG A 24 -8.39 1.08 -7.72
C ARG A 24 -9.37 2.20 -7.40
N THR A 25 -10.40 2.35 -8.23
CA THR A 25 -11.44 3.37 -8.06
C THR A 25 -12.15 3.28 -6.70
N ASP A 26 -12.42 2.06 -6.21
CA ASP A 26 -13.02 1.85 -4.88
C ASP A 26 -12.12 2.41 -3.77
N VAL A 27 -10.81 2.18 -3.86
CA VAL A 27 -9.84 2.65 -2.87
C VAL A 27 -9.67 4.16 -2.94
N ALA A 28 -9.64 4.73 -4.15
CA ALA A 28 -9.61 6.17 -4.35
C ALA A 28 -10.86 6.86 -3.78
N GLY A 29 -12.05 6.27 -3.96
CA GLY A 29 -13.29 6.77 -3.36
C GLY A 29 -13.26 6.73 -1.83
N GLN A 30 -12.79 5.62 -1.25
CA GLN A 30 -12.66 5.49 0.21
C GLN A 30 -11.61 6.45 0.79
N LEU A 31 -10.49 6.66 0.09
CA LEU A 31 -9.49 7.67 0.45
C LEU A 31 -10.12 9.06 0.51
N GLN A 32 -10.90 9.43 -0.51
CA GLN A 32 -11.59 10.72 -0.56
C GLN A 32 -12.63 10.87 0.55
N VAL A 33 -13.38 9.82 0.88
CA VAL A 33 -14.32 9.81 2.02
C VAL A 33 -13.60 10.07 3.35
N LEU A 34 -12.36 9.60 3.48
CA LEU A 34 -11.50 9.84 4.64
C LEU A 34 -10.76 11.19 4.58
N GLY A 35 -11.00 12.01 3.56
CA GLY A 35 -10.35 13.31 3.36
C GLY A 35 -8.91 13.22 2.85
N LEU A 36 -8.49 12.04 2.34
CA LEU A 36 -7.17 11.79 1.78
C LEU A 36 -7.22 11.88 0.26
N ASP A 37 -6.26 12.59 -0.32
CA ASP A 37 -6.11 12.67 -1.77
C ASP A 37 -5.45 11.38 -2.33
N PRO A 38 -6.07 10.68 -3.30
CA PRO A 38 -5.49 9.50 -3.94
C PRO A 38 -4.11 9.74 -4.55
N ALA A 39 -3.82 10.94 -5.06
CA ALA A 39 -2.49 11.25 -5.59
C ALA A 39 -1.44 11.26 -4.48
N THR A 40 -1.78 11.87 -3.33
CA THR A 40 -0.93 11.85 -2.14
C THR A 40 -0.65 10.42 -1.66
N ALA A 41 -1.65 9.53 -1.69
CA ALA A 41 -1.47 8.13 -1.31
C ALA A 41 -0.45 7.39 -2.19
N LYS A 42 -0.43 7.66 -3.50
CA LYS A 42 0.55 7.06 -4.43
C LYS A 42 1.97 7.53 -4.16
N ASP A 43 2.14 8.83 -3.89
CA ASP A 43 3.44 9.36 -3.46
C ASP A 43 3.93 8.71 -2.17
N ARG A 44 3.02 8.34 -1.25
CA ARG A 44 3.41 7.57 -0.05
C ARG A 44 3.95 6.20 -0.41
N VAL A 45 3.24 5.47 -1.27
CA VAL A 45 3.68 4.14 -1.71
C VAL A 45 5.04 4.21 -2.42
N ALA A 46 5.31 5.30 -3.14
CA ALA A 46 6.62 5.55 -3.75
C ALA A 46 7.72 5.87 -2.70
N ALA A 47 7.37 6.59 -1.63
CA ALA A 47 8.31 6.94 -0.56
C ALA A 47 8.55 5.81 0.47
N MET A 48 7.68 4.80 0.53
CA MET A 48 7.81 3.68 1.48
C MET A 48 9.08 2.85 1.25
N THR A 49 9.61 2.31 2.34
CA THR A 49 10.69 1.32 2.34
C THR A 49 10.20 -0.03 1.83
N ASP A 50 11.15 -0.87 1.40
CA ASP A 50 10.86 -2.23 0.92
C ASP A 50 10.17 -3.09 1.99
N GLN A 51 10.50 -2.90 3.27
CA GLN A 51 9.86 -3.64 4.38
C GLN A 51 8.39 -3.23 4.58
N GLU A 52 8.11 -1.93 4.53
CA GLU A 52 6.75 -1.38 4.67
C GLU A 52 5.87 -1.82 3.50
N VAL A 53 6.41 -1.75 2.28
CA VAL A 53 5.73 -2.20 1.06
C VAL A 53 5.45 -3.70 1.12
N ARG A 54 6.41 -4.51 1.57
CA ARG A 54 6.24 -5.96 1.72
C ARG A 54 5.17 -6.31 2.72
N MET A 55 5.13 -5.62 3.87
CA MET A 55 4.09 -5.81 4.87
C MET A 55 2.71 -5.46 4.31
N LEU A 56 2.61 -4.38 3.53
CA LEU A 56 1.36 -3.93 2.95
C LEU A 56 0.89 -4.84 1.80
N ALA A 57 1.80 -5.28 0.93
CA ALA A 57 1.54 -6.25 -0.12
C ALA A 57 1.09 -7.59 0.47
N GLY A 58 1.71 -8.03 1.57
CA GLY A 58 1.27 -9.21 2.33
C GLY A 58 -0.17 -9.07 2.83
N GLN A 59 -0.54 -7.91 3.35
CA GLN A 59 -1.92 -7.65 3.78
C GLN A 59 -2.91 -7.62 2.60
N ILE A 60 -2.55 -6.97 1.48
CA ILE A 60 -3.37 -6.96 0.26
C ILE A 60 -3.58 -8.38 -0.27
N ASN A 61 -2.54 -9.22 -0.29
CA ASN A 61 -2.63 -10.61 -0.72
C ASN A 61 -3.41 -11.47 0.27
N SER A 62 -3.40 -11.11 1.55
CA SER A 62 -4.15 -11.81 2.60
C SER A 62 -5.61 -11.38 2.67
N LEU A 63 -5.99 -10.29 1.99
CA LEU A 63 -7.38 -9.91 1.81
C LEU A 63 -8.04 -10.84 0.78
N PRO A 64 -9.16 -11.50 1.12
CA PRO A 64 -9.93 -12.23 0.14
C PRO A 64 -10.34 -11.31 -1.02
N ALA A 65 -10.47 -11.84 -2.24
CA ALA A 65 -10.89 -11.07 -3.42
C ALA A 65 -12.27 -10.38 -3.28
N GLY A 66 -12.99 -10.62 -2.18
CA GLY A 66 -14.20 -9.91 -1.76
C GLY A 66 -14.03 -9.08 -0.47
N ALA A 67 -12.85 -8.51 -0.22
CA ALA A 67 -12.62 -7.66 0.95
C ALA A 67 -13.66 -6.54 1.02
N ASP A 68 -14.51 -6.61 2.05
CA ASP A 68 -15.49 -5.59 2.37
C ASP A 68 -14.82 -4.23 2.59
N SER A 69 -15.63 -3.17 2.61
CA SER A 69 -15.21 -1.79 2.90
C SER A 69 -14.25 -1.70 4.10
N THR A 70 -14.44 -2.53 5.12
CA THR A 70 -13.59 -2.61 6.31
C THR A 70 -12.14 -2.99 6.00
N GLY A 71 -11.90 -3.96 5.12
CA GLY A 71 -10.54 -4.38 4.73
C GLY A 71 -9.80 -3.29 3.96
N ILE A 72 -10.53 -2.58 3.09
CA ILE A 72 -9.99 -1.42 2.36
C ILE A 72 -9.64 -0.28 3.33
N ILE A 73 -10.54 0.05 4.28
CA ILE A 73 -10.31 1.10 5.28
C ILE A 73 -9.08 0.78 6.13
N LEU A 74 -8.91 -0.47 6.55
CA LEU A 74 -7.76 -0.88 7.37
C LEU A 74 -6.44 -0.70 6.61
N LEU A 75 -6.39 -1.06 5.31
CA LEU A 75 -5.23 -0.80 4.46
C LEU A 75 -4.93 0.69 4.31
N ILE A 76 -5.95 1.52 4.08
CA ILE A 76 -5.80 2.97 3.99
C ILE A 76 -5.22 3.54 5.30
N LEU A 77 -5.71 3.07 6.46
CA LEU A 77 -5.19 3.48 7.75
C LEU A 77 -3.71 3.11 7.92
N ILE A 78 -3.28 1.93 7.48
CA ILE A 78 -1.86 1.55 7.55
C ILE A 78 -1.00 2.49 6.71
N ILE A 79 -1.42 2.78 5.47
CA ILE A 79 -0.72 3.74 4.61
C ILE A 79 -0.64 5.12 5.29
N ALA A 80 -1.74 5.57 5.90
CA ALA A 80 -1.80 6.85 6.59
C ALA A 80 -0.92 6.89 7.86
N VAL A 81 -0.84 5.81 8.63
CA VAL A 81 0.01 5.69 9.82
C VAL A 81 1.48 5.71 9.42
N ILE A 82 1.87 4.90 8.43
CA ILE A 82 3.24 4.88 7.91
C ILE A 82 3.63 6.28 7.45
N TRP A 83 2.74 6.95 6.72
CA TRP A 83 2.98 8.33 6.35
C TRP A 83 3.16 9.27 7.54
N TRP A 84 2.26 9.21 8.52
CA TRP A 84 2.33 10.07 9.69
C TRP A 84 3.64 9.88 10.46
N VAL A 85 4.11 8.64 10.58
CA VAL A 85 5.41 8.30 11.18
C VAL A 85 6.57 8.95 10.41
N TRP A 86 6.53 8.97 9.07
CA TRP A 86 7.55 9.63 8.25
C TRP A 86 7.53 11.16 8.31
N LYS A 87 6.35 11.77 8.54
CA LYS A 87 6.20 13.23 8.62
C LYS A 87 6.56 13.79 10.00
N ARG A 88 6.61 12.96 11.03
CA ARG A 88 6.90 13.36 12.42
C ARG A 88 8.40 13.43 12.67
#